data_AF-A0AA44GCL4-F1
#
_entry.id   AF-A0AA44GCL4-F1
#
_cell.length_a   1.000
_cell.length_b   1.000
_cell.length_c   1.000
_cell.angle_alpha   90.00
_cell.angle_beta   90.00
_cell.angle_gamma   90.00
#
_symmetry.space_group_name_H-M   'P 1'
#
loop_
_entity.id
_entity.type
_entity.pdbx_description
1 polymer ?
#
loop_
_entity_poly.entity_id
_entity_poly.type
_entity_poly.pdbx_seq_one_letter_code
_entity_poly.pdbx_strand_id
1 'polypeptide(L)'
;MHTKNKIAAVVVSALVAGLAGCSTATSHDTASAKSTSQDSQLAAKYNLDVNKVPAQNFDLSKFKLNLPMDDDKAERAGKVMEIYKPMLNSKEQPFSQADWFYTDSVTGAMVFAAPNKAMTTPNSKNARSELRAMLADDYATPKNNFTIASTKDAEKYGAIGGHMSATLAVDWVSTSGDYKKGGAFATVIGQIHASHNEPLKIVYRKLPGHEYGSVYWNYETNAKGDDYKHRHDISTDVFGQNGLRKGSTDPVDGIKLGEIFSYDVNVEGDIMHLTFVKNPGTANKEVRKFDIDLAKGHVDGDQYDQGYANDYLYFKAGNYNQCNTGSTKCSNNGIEAGDYAKVSFYKLNLDQ
;
A
#
# COMPACT_ATOMS: atom_id res chain seq x y z
N MET A 1 -46.76 56.73 24.36
CA MET A 1 -47.63 57.18 25.47
C MET A 1 -47.89 56.00 26.40
N HIS A 2 -47.30 56.05 27.58
CA HIS A 2 -47.32 54.99 28.59
C HIS A 2 -48.67 54.84 29.27
N THR A 3 -49.03 53.61 29.64
CA THR A 3 -50.07 53.31 30.62
C THR A 3 -49.51 52.43 31.74
N LYS A 4 -49.68 52.97 32.97
CA LYS A 4 -49.98 52.32 34.26
C LYS A 4 -48.86 51.47 34.91
N ASN A 5 -48.26 51.89 36.04
CA ASN A 5 -48.77 51.78 37.44
C ASN A 5 -49.38 50.39 37.72
N LYS A 6 -49.03 49.61 38.75
CA LYS A 6 -48.62 49.96 40.12
C LYS A 6 -48.45 48.65 40.94
N ILE A 7 -47.78 48.73 42.11
CA ILE A 7 -47.97 47.91 43.36
C ILE A 7 -47.33 46.50 43.33
N ALA A 8 -46.64 45.97 44.35
CA ALA A 8 -46.21 46.44 45.66
C ALA A 8 -45.02 45.56 46.11
N ALA A 9 -44.23 46.13 47.02
CA ALA A 9 -43.12 45.50 47.72
C ALA A 9 -43.58 44.49 48.78
N VAL A 10 -42.80 43.42 48.95
CA VAL A 10 -42.48 42.86 50.28
C VAL A 10 -40.97 42.59 50.31
N VAL A 11 -40.33 43.24 51.28
CA VAL A 11 -38.92 43.08 51.69
C VAL A 11 -38.89 42.06 52.83
N VAL A 12 -37.81 41.28 52.93
CA VAL A 12 -37.04 40.88 54.13
C VAL A 12 -36.01 39.85 53.65
N SER A 13 -34.74 40.25 53.46
CA SER A 13 -33.59 40.10 54.40
C SER A 13 -33.24 38.62 54.64
N ALA A 14 -32.00 38.10 54.58
CA ALA A 14 -30.67 38.70 54.67
C ALA A 14 -29.60 37.66 54.23
N LEU A 15 -28.41 38.19 53.91
CA LEU A 15 -27.04 37.64 54.04
C LEU A 15 -26.76 36.18 53.61
N VAL A 16 -25.75 35.98 52.74
CA VAL A 16 -24.43 35.40 53.12
C VAL A 16 -23.41 35.68 51.99
N ALA A 17 -22.17 35.89 52.43
CA ALA A 17 -20.93 36.20 51.74
C ALA A 17 -20.61 35.44 50.45
N GLY A 18 -19.84 36.11 49.59
CA GLY A 18 -19.23 35.50 48.41
C GLY A 18 -18.10 34.53 48.74
N LEU A 19 -17.81 33.67 47.77
CA LEU A 19 -16.50 33.05 47.53
C LEU A 19 -16.49 32.52 46.09
N ALA A 20 -15.40 32.82 45.39
CA ALA A 20 -15.08 32.33 44.06
C ALA A 20 -15.03 30.80 44.04
N GLY A 21 -15.52 30.17 42.97
CA GLY A 21 -15.43 28.73 42.82
C GLY A 21 -15.70 28.26 41.39
N CYS A 22 -14.62 28.16 40.63
CA CYS A 22 -14.27 27.11 39.67
C CYS A 22 -15.37 26.57 38.72
N SER A 23 -15.29 27.05 37.47
CA SER A 23 -15.77 26.37 36.26
C SER A 23 -15.08 25.00 36.11
N THR A 24 -15.82 23.91 36.23
CA THR A 24 -15.35 22.58 35.87
C THR A 24 -15.40 22.41 34.35
N ALA A 25 -14.28 22.70 33.68
CA ALA A 25 -14.01 22.22 32.34
C ALA A 25 -13.76 20.71 32.42
N THR A 26 -14.69 19.92 31.87
CA THR A 26 -14.49 18.50 31.60
C THR A 26 -13.44 18.34 30.52
N SER A 27 -12.28 17.83 30.90
CA SER A 27 -11.14 17.51 30.05
C SER A 27 -11.42 16.28 29.17
N HIS A 28 -11.89 16.52 27.95
CA HIS A 28 -11.66 15.60 26.84
C HIS A 28 -10.35 16.00 26.15
N ASP A 29 -9.21 15.52 26.66
CA ASP A 29 -7.98 15.50 25.87
C ASP A 29 -6.91 14.59 26.49
N THR A 30 -6.88 13.32 26.08
CA THR A 30 -5.72 12.42 26.31
C THR A 30 -5.40 11.51 25.13
N ALA A 31 -6.06 11.67 23.98
CA ALA A 31 -5.75 10.89 22.77
C ALA A 31 -4.60 11.47 21.93
N SER A 32 -4.38 12.80 21.98
CA SER A 32 -3.41 13.49 21.12
C SER A 32 -1.94 13.32 21.56
N ALA A 33 -1.68 13.26 22.88
CA ALA A 33 -0.30 13.16 23.41
C ALA A 33 0.32 11.75 23.33
N LYS A 34 -0.49 10.69 23.22
CA LYS A 34 0.00 9.31 23.09
C LYS A 34 0.45 8.98 21.67
N SER A 35 -0.24 9.50 20.65
CA SER A 35 0.10 9.28 19.23
C SER A 35 1.51 9.77 18.90
N THR A 36 1.81 11.03 19.22
CA THR A 36 3.12 11.65 18.93
C THR A 36 4.30 10.96 19.61
N SER A 37 4.08 10.37 20.80
CA SER A 37 5.10 9.60 21.52
C SER A 37 5.38 8.21 20.93
N GLN A 38 4.37 7.58 20.32
CA GLN A 38 4.51 6.27 19.66
C GLN A 38 5.09 6.46 18.25
N ASP A 39 4.66 7.48 17.53
CA ASP A 39 5.09 7.74 16.16
C ASP A 39 6.58 8.14 16.08
N SER A 40 7.06 8.94 17.03
CA SER A 40 8.49 9.26 17.17
C SER A 40 9.35 8.06 17.60
N GLN A 41 8.78 7.07 18.28
CA GLN A 41 9.47 5.81 18.60
C GLN A 41 9.62 4.90 17.37
N LEU A 42 8.75 5.04 16.35
CA LEU A 42 8.85 4.23 15.13
C LEU A 42 10.10 4.59 14.32
N ALA A 43 10.43 5.87 14.18
CA ALA A 43 11.64 6.32 13.48
C ALA A 43 12.90 5.68 14.10
N ALA A 44 13.03 5.74 15.43
CA ALA A 44 14.14 5.10 16.15
C ALA A 44 14.12 3.57 16.03
N LYS A 45 12.94 2.94 16.19
CA LYS A 45 12.78 1.47 16.09
C LYS A 45 13.24 0.92 14.73
N TYR A 46 12.99 1.67 13.65
CA TYR A 46 13.31 1.27 12.29
C TYR A 46 14.58 1.91 11.74
N ASN A 47 15.29 2.73 12.54
CA ASN A 47 16.50 3.44 12.17
C ASN A 47 16.29 4.35 10.94
N LEU A 48 15.23 5.15 10.97
CA LEU A 48 14.85 6.10 9.92
C LEU A 48 15.12 7.54 10.38
N ASP A 49 15.64 8.38 9.48
CA ASP A 49 15.82 9.81 9.71
C ASP A 49 14.70 10.61 9.01
N VAL A 50 13.88 11.30 9.81
CA VAL A 50 12.72 12.08 9.34
C VAL A 50 13.10 13.25 8.43
N ASN A 51 14.36 13.68 8.43
CA ASN A 51 14.85 14.80 7.62
C ASN A 51 15.52 14.34 6.32
N LYS A 52 15.54 13.02 6.04
CA LYS A 52 16.14 12.43 4.85
C LYS A 52 15.07 12.06 3.85
N VAL A 53 15.37 12.18 2.56
CA VAL A 53 14.47 11.69 1.51
C VAL A 53 14.44 10.15 1.49
N PRO A 54 13.47 9.51 0.82
CA PRO A 54 13.35 8.05 0.87
C PRO A 54 14.62 7.28 0.49
N ALA A 55 15.31 7.64 -0.59
CA ALA A 55 16.53 6.95 -1.05
C ALA A 55 17.75 7.10 -0.11
N GLN A 56 17.64 7.93 0.93
CA GLN A 56 18.68 8.06 1.97
C GLN A 56 18.38 7.20 3.20
N ASN A 57 17.11 6.83 3.42
CA ASN A 57 16.68 5.90 4.47
C ASN A 57 16.60 4.45 3.97
N PHE A 58 16.43 4.26 2.66
CA PHE A 58 16.23 2.96 2.01
C PHE A 58 17.22 2.77 0.86
N ASP A 59 17.72 1.55 0.67
CA ASP A 59 18.47 1.21 -0.55
C ASP A 59 17.50 1.08 -1.73
N LEU A 60 17.44 2.14 -2.54
CA LEU A 60 16.62 2.18 -3.75
C LEU A 60 17.46 2.01 -5.03
N SER A 61 18.73 1.60 -4.91
CA SER A 61 19.70 1.57 -6.01
C SER A 61 19.27 0.66 -7.16
N LYS A 62 18.48 -0.38 -6.85
CA LYS A 62 17.90 -1.33 -7.80
C LYS A 62 16.45 -1.01 -8.15
N PHE A 63 15.99 0.23 -8.04
CA PHE A 63 14.59 0.57 -8.36
C PHE A 63 14.46 1.77 -9.29
N LYS A 64 13.43 1.74 -10.13
CA LYS A 64 12.78 2.95 -10.65
C LYS A 64 11.45 3.16 -9.95
N LEU A 65 10.89 4.35 -10.08
CA LEU A 65 9.59 4.72 -9.50
C LEU A 65 8.64 5.21 -10.60
N ASN A 66 7.40 4.74 -10.57
CA ASN A 66 6.29 5.37 -11.28
C ASN A 66 5.50 6.26 -10.31
N LEU A 67 5.13 7.46 -10.75
CA LEU A 67 4.27 8.37 -9.99
C LEU A 67 2.92 8.58 -10.69
N PRO A 68 1.83 8.84 -9.94
CA PRO A 68 0.49 8.98 -10.49
C PRO A 68 0.28 10.40 -11.03
N MET A 69 1.09 10.81 -11.99
CA MET A 69 1.02 12.10 -12.66
C MET A 69 1.62 12.01 -14.07
N ASP A 70 1.32 13.01 -14.89
CA ASP A 70 1.94 13.19 -16.20
C ASP A 70 3.46 13.40 -16.07
N ASP A 71 4.21 12.83 -17.00
CA ASP A 71 5.63 13.11 -17.17
C ASP A 71 5.82 14.55 -17.67
N ASP A 72 6.74 15.28 -17.04
CA ASP A 72 6.99 16.70 -17.33
C ASP A 72 7.99 16.92 -18.48
N LYS A 73 8.66 15.86 -18.94
CA LYS A 73 9.61 15.91 -20.06
C LYS A 73 8.86 15.93 -21.38
N ALA A 74 9.23 16.88 -22.26
CA ALA A 74 8.57 17.06 -23.56
C ALA A 74 8.58 15.79 -24.43
N GLU A 75 9.68 15.03 -24.43
CA GLU A 75 9.83 13.78 -25.15
C GLU A 75 9.02 12.61 -24.57
N ARG A 76 8.45 12.80 -23.38
CA ARG A 76 7.56 11.86 -22.69
C ARG A 76 6.15 12.40 -22.47
N ALA A 77 5.78 13.48 -23.16
CA ALA A 77 4.44 14.06 -23.08
C ALA A 77 3.34 12.99 -23.27
N GLY A 78 2.34 13.01 -22.39
CA GLY A 78 1.23 12.05 -22.37
C GLY A 78 1.58 10.67 -21.80
N LYS A 79 2.75 10.50 -21.19
CA LYS A 79 3.14 9.28 -20.46
C LYS A 79 3.08 9.52 -18.96
N VAL A 80 3.02 8.42 -18.21
CA VAL A 80 3.18 8.46 -16.75
C VAL A 80 4.60 8.88 -16.37
N MET A 81 4.71 9.68 -15.31
CA MET A 81 5.98 10.10 -14.72
C MET A 81 6.82 8.89 -14.30
N GLU A 82 8.05 8.84 -14.79
CA GLU A 82 9.04 7.82 -14.43
C GLU A 82 10.31 8.45 -13.88
N ILE A 83 10.65 8.06 -12.65
CA ILE A 83 11.91 8.43 -12.01
C ILE A 83 12.86 7.24 -12.13
N TYR A 84 13.85 7.39 -13.00
CA TYR A 84 14.85 6.37 -13.28
C TYR A 84 15.80 6.17 -12.09
N LYS A 85 16.44 4.99 -12.00
CA LYS A 85 17.41 4.65 -10.95
C LYS A 85 18.38 5.80 -10.56
N PRO A 86 19.11 6.44 -11.50
CA PRO A 86 20.06 7.48 -11.13
C PRO A 86 19.39 8.75 -10.58
N MET A 87 18.17 9.07 -11.03
CA MET A 87 17.41 10.21 -10.52
C MET A 87 16.87 9.91 -9.12
N LEU A 88 16.31 8.71 -8.92
CA LEU A 88 15.76 8.28 -7.63
C LEU A 88 16.83 8.24 -6.54
N ASN A 89 18.07 7.87 -6.90
CA ASN A 89 19.19 7.70 -5.99
C ASN A 89 20.23 8.84 -6.06
N SER A 90 19.90 9.97 -6.70
CA SER A 90 20.86 11.09 -6.80
C SER A 90 21.15 11.66 -5.42
N LYS A 91 22.44 11.85 -5.12
CA LYS A 91 22.88 12.52 -3.88
C LYS A 91 22.87 14.04 -4.03
N GLU A 92 23.06 14.52 -5.26
CA GLU A 92 23.10 15.93 -5.64
C GLU A 92 21.69 16.52 -5.73
N GLN A 93 20.72 15.71 -6.19
CA GLN A 93 19.30 16.06 -6.27
C GLN A 93 18.45 14.95 -5.61
N PRO A 94 18.46 14.87 -4.26
CA PRO A 94 17.71 13.84 -3.54
C PRO A 94 16.22 13.90 -3.89
N PHE A 95 15.69 12.80 -4.41
CA PHE A 95 14.34 12.78 -4.96
C PHE A 95 13.27 12.64 -3.87
N SER A 96 12.25 13.50 -3.94
CA SER A 96 11.00 13.41 -3.19
C SER A 96 9.90 14.14 -3.98
N GLN A 97 8.67 13.69 -3.86
CA GLN A 97 7.48 14.32 -4.42
C GLN A 97 6.41 14.37 -3.32
N ALA A 98 6.03 15.59 -2.92
CA ALA A 98 5.28 15.86 -1.70
C ALA A 98 3.90 15.19 -1.60
N ASP A 99 3.26 14.92 -2.74
CA ASP A 99 1.91 14.33 -2.76
C ASP A 99 1.96 12.81 -2.83
N TRP A 100 2.95 12.25 -3.52
CA TRP A 100 2.91 10.87 -4.02
C TRP A 100 4.05 9.98 -3.54
N PHE A 101 5.22 10.55 -3.22
CA PHE A 101 6.39 9.78 -2.78
C PHE A 101 7.33 10.61 -1.91
N TYR A 102 7.28 10.45 -0.59
CA TYR A 102 8.02 11.29 0.35
C TYR A 102 8.36 10.54 1.64
N THR A 103 9.20 11.18 2.47
CA THR A 103 9.46 10.71 3.84
C THR A 103 8.43 11.32 4.78
N ASP A 104 7.76 10.50 5.57
CA ASP A 104 6.88 10.97 6.64
C ASP A 104 7.70 11.72 7.71
N SER A 105 7.30 12.94 8.03
CA SER A 105 8.09 13.85 8.88
C SER A 105 8.08 13.50 10.37
N VAL A 106 7.27 12.52 10.78
CA VAL A 106 7.16 12.06 12.17
C VAL A 106 7.85 10.72 12.36
N THR A 107 7.63 9.80 11.43
CA THR A 107 8.05 8.39 11.55
C THR A 107 9.26 8.03 10.68
N GLY A 108 9.59 8.86 9.69
CA GLY A 108 10.67 8.61 8.73
C GLY A 108 10.32 7.57 7.67
N ALA A 109 9.08 7.06 7.66
CA ALA A 109 8.62 6.06 6.70
C ALA A 109 8.65 6.60 5.27
N MET A 110 8.96 5.72 4.31
CA MET A 110 8.81 5.99 2.89
C MET A 110 7.33 5.82 2.48
N VAL A 111 6.68 6.93 2.17
CA VAL A 111 5.25 7.01 1.87
C VAL A 111 5.00 6.92 0.37
N PHE A 112 4.01 6.11 -0.01
CA PHE A 112 3.47 6.01 -1.37
C PHE A 112 1.98 6.35 -1.37
N ALA A 113 1.57 7.38 -2.10
CA ALA A 113 0.16 7.74 -2.27
C ALA A 113 -0.25 7.74 -3.74
N ALA A 114 -1.49 7.36 -4.01
CA ALA A 114 -2.05 7.36 -5.35
C ALA A 114 -3.55 7.68 -5.33
N PRO A 115 -4.04 8.65 -6.12
CA PRO A 115 -5.46 8.96 -6.23
C PRO A 115 -6.19 7.86 -7.00
N ASN A 116 -7.52 7.89 -6.98
CA ASN A 116 -8.33 6.93 -7.74
C ASN A 116 -8.22 7.11 -9.26
N LYS A 117 -7.85 8.30 -9.73
CA LYS A 117 -7.60 8.57 -11.15
C LYS A 117 -6.40 9.49 -11.31
N ALA A 118 -5.48 9.04 -12.15
CA ALA A 118 -4.32 9.79 -12.62
C ALA A 118 -3.87 9.25 -13.98
N MET A 119 -2.78 9.81 -14.51
CA MET A 119 -2.06 9.18 -15.61
C MET A 119 -1.61 7.77 -15.22
N THR A 120 -1.71 6.83 -16.16
CA THR A 120 -1.41 5.40 -15.93
C THR A 120 -0.49 4.85 -16.99
N THR A 121 0.19 3.74 -16.68
CA THR A 121 0.94 2.96 -17.67
C THR A 121 0.00 2.36 -18.71
N PRO A 122 0.43 2.16 -19.98
CA PRO A 122 -0.46 1.76 -21.09
C PRO A 122 -1.40 0.58 -20.83
N ASN A 123 -0.93 -0.43 -20.11
CA ASN A 123 -1.67 -1.68 -19.86
C ASN A 123 -2.46 -1.69 -18.54
N SER A 124 -2.48 -0.58 -17.80
CA SER A 124 -3.20 -0.44 -16.53
C SER A 124 -4.28 0.64 -16.65
N LYS A 125 -5.36 0.48 -15.89
CA LYS A 125 -6.37 1.54 -15.65
C LYS A 125 -6.30 2.12 -14.24
N ASN A 126 -5.34 1.65 -13.45
CA ASN A 126 -5.14 1.93 -12.04
C ASN A 126 -3.88 2.80 -11.87
N ALA A 127 -4.01 3.85 -11.06
CA ALA A 127 -2.91 4.75 -10.70
C ALA A 127 -1.95 4.08 -9.71
N ARG A 128 -0.69 4.52 -9.69
CA ARG A 128 0.33 3.98 -8.78
C ARG A 128 1.37 5.01 -8.40
N SER A 129 1.81 4.93 -7.15
CA SER A 129 3.13 5.37 -6.71
C SER A 129 3.87 4.11 -6.30
N GLU A 130 4.73 3.58 -7.16
CA GLU A 130 5.21 2.21 -7.01
C GLU A 130 6.60 2.00 -7.62
N LEU A 131 7.44 1.30 -6.87
CA LEU A 131 8.77 0.90 -7.29
C LEU A 131 8.72 -0.32 -8.21
N ARG A 132 9.64 -0.39 -9.16
CA ARG A 132 9.91 -1.57 -9.99
C ARG A 132 11.39 -1.92 -9.89
N ALA A 133 11.70 -3.15 -9.48
CA ALA A 133 13.07 -3.64 -9.35
C ALA A 133 13.77 -3.69 -10.70
N MET A 134 15.00 -3.17 -10.79
CA MET A 134 15.79 -2.94 -12.01
C MET A 134 17.24 -3.38 -11.78
N LEU A 135 17.52 -4.64 -12.10
CA LEU A 135 18.81 -5.28 -11.83
C LEU A 135 19.93 -4.79 -12.76
N ALA A 136 19.60 -4.15 -13.88
CA ALA A 136 20.55 -3.59 -14.83
C ALA A 136 20.28 -2.09 -15.08
N ASP A 137 21.24 -1.42 -15.70
CA ASP A 137 21.12 -0.01 -16.10
C ASP A 137 20.49 0.14 -17.48
N ASP A 138 20.77 -0.80 -18.38
CA ASP A 138 19.96 -0.98 -19.58
C ASP A 138 18.68 -1.74 -19.21
N TYR A 139 17.53 -1.12 -19.44
CA TYR A 139 16.25 -1.69 -19.03
C TYR A 139 15.73 -2.74 -20.01
N ALA A 140 16.27 -2.77 -21.23
CA ALA A 140 15.84 -3.68 -22.29
C ALA A 140 16.56 -5.04 -22.23
N THR A 141 17.71 -5.13 -21.57
CA THR A 141 18.45 -6.39 -21.46
C THR A 141 17.75 -7.41 -20.54
N PRO A 142 17.81 -8.72 -20.85
CA PRO A 142 17.37 -9.77 -19.94
C PRO A 142 17.97 -9.66 -18.53
N LYS A 143 19.20 -9.14 -18.42
CA LYS A 143 19.89 -8.92 -17.13
C LYS A 143 19.16 -7.98 -16.17
N ASN A 144 18.16 -7.26 -16.64
CA ASN A 144 17.37 -6.33 -15.83
C ASN A 144 16.28 -7.03 -14.97
N ASN A 145 16.03 -8.30 -15.23
CA ASN A 145 14.98 -9.10 -14.60
C ASN A 145 15.58 -10.38 -14.02
N PHE A 146 14.80 -11.11 -13.22
CA PHE A 146 15.16 -12.44 -12.75
C PHE A 146 14.27 -13.51 -13.38
N THR A 147 14.59 -14.78 -13.14
CA THR A 147 13.78 -15.94 -13.56
C THR A 147 13.71 -16.96 -12.43
N ILE A 148 12.86 -17.98 -12.55
CA ILE A 148 12.92 -19.16 -11.67
C ILE A 148 13.97 -20.15 -12.17
N ALA A 149 14.35 -21.11 -11.33
CA ALA A 149 15.47 -22.01 -11.65
C ALA A 149 15.22 -22.90 -12.88
N SER A 150 14.00 -23.34 -13.11
CA SER A 150 13.65 -24.16 -14.27
C SER A 150 13.54 -23.39 -15.58
N THR A 151 13.68 -22.07 -15.57
CA THR A 151 13.58 -21.27 -16.79
C THR A 151 14.70 -21.64 -17.76
N LYS A 152 14.33 -21.84 -19.03
CA LYS A 152 15.30 -22.11 -20.08
C LYS A 152 16.25 -20.91 -20.23
N ASP A 153 17.55 -21.20 -20.22
CA ASP A 153 18.62 -20.20 -20.30
C ASP A 153 18.56 -19.14 -19.18
N ALA A 154 18.14 -19.55 -17.97
CA ALA A 154 17.99 -18.67 -16.79
C ALA A 154 19.27 -17.86 -16.49
N GLU A 155 20.46 -18.38 -16.81
CA GLU A 155 21.75 -17.71 -16.62
C GLU A 155 21.94 -16.44 -17.47
N LYS A 156 21.07 -16.18 -18.46
CA LYS A 156 21.07 -14.94 -19.24
C LYS A 156 20.47 -13.75 -18.49
N TYR A 157 19.69 -14.02 -17.44
CA TYR A 157 19.00 -13.01 -16.65
C TYR A 157 19.88 -12.48 -15.51
N GLY A 158 19.40 -11.45 -14.83
CA GLY A 158 20.17 -10.75 -13.79
C GLY A 158 20.31 -11.58 -12.51
N ALA A 159 19.33 -12.43 -12.23
CA ALA A 159 19.29 -13.33 -11.10
C ALA A 159 18.43 -14.56 -11.40
N ILE A 160 18.67 -15.63 -10.64
CA ILE A 160 17.80 -16.81 -10.57
C ILE A 160 17.20 -16.80 -9.16
N GLY A 161 15.89 -16.65 -9.07
CA GLY A 161 15.18 -16.37 -7.84
C GLY A 161 15.41 -14.94 -7.34
N GLY A 162 15.04 -14.71 -6.09
CA GLY A 162 15.22 -13.43 -5.43
C GLY A 162 14.33 -13.25 -4.21
N HIS A 163 14.74 -12.31 -3.36
CA HIS A 163 14.08 -12.09 -2.08
C HIS A 163 13.71 -10.61 -1.91
N MET A 164 12.43 -10.33 -1.65
CA MET A 164 11.95 -9.01 -1.28
C MET A 164 11.15 -9.08 0.02
N SER A 165 11.51 -8.25 0.99
CA SER A 165 10.82 -8.16 2.28
C SER A 165 10.43 -6.72 2.58
N ALA A 166 9.28 -6.55 3.22
CA ALA A 166 8.78 -5.25 3.63
C ALA A 166 8.15 -5.28 5.02
N THR A 167 8.29 -4.17 5.75
CA THR A 167 7.49 -3.86 6.95
C THR A 167 6.81 -2.53 6.71
N LEU A 168 5.49 -2.50 6.78
CA LEU A 168 4.69 -1.38 6.33
C LEU A 168 3.39 -1.25 7.13
N ALA A 169 2.72 -0.12 6.95
CA ALA A 169 1.33 0.08 7.30
C ALA A 169 0.56 0.57 6.06
N VAL A 170 -0.70 0.14 5.92
CA VAL A 170 -1.62 0.78 4.99
C VAL A 170 -2.34 1.88 5.74
N ASP A 171 -2.08 3.13 5.37
CA ASP A 171 -2.60 4.29 6.10
C ASP A 171 -4.01 4.64 5.64
N TRP A 172 -4.29 4.41 4.36
CA TRP A 172 -5.59 4.73 3.77
C TRP A 172 -5.88 3.89 2.53
N VAL A 173 -7.15 3.60 2.31
CA VAL A 173 -7.71 3.11 1.05
C VAL A 173 -8.97 3.90 0.72
N SER A 174 -9.32 3.97 -0.56
CA SER A 174 -10.47 4.76 -0.96
C SER A 174 -11.75 4.26 -0.28
N THR A 175 -12.66 5.19 0.02
CA THR A 175 -13.94 4.92 0.68
C THR A 175 -15.13 4.92 -0.28
N SER A 176 -14.89 5.16 -1.56
CA SER A 176 -15.88 5.16 -2.64
C SER A 176 -15.71 3.94 -3.56
N GLY A 177 -16.76 3.55 -4.27
CA GLY A 177 -16.72 2.46 -5.25
C GLY A 177 -17.82 1.41 -5.09
N ASP A 178 -17.86 0.51 -6.07
CA ASP A 178 -18.82 -0.60 -6.14
C ASP A 178 -18.32 -1.77 -5.28
N TYR A 179 -19.03 -2.06 -4.19
CA TYR A 179 -18.72 -3.16 -3.27
C TYR A 179 -18.65 -4.54 -3.95
N LYS A 180 -19.25 -4.71 -5.13
CA LYS A 180 -19.17 -5.96 -5.90
C LYS A 180 -17.82 -6.15 -6.58
N LYS A 181 -16.97 -5.12 -6.65
CA LYS A 181 -15.69 -5.14 -7.35
C LYS A 181 -14.55 -5.30 -6.34
N GLY A 182 -13.74 -6.34 -6.52
CA GLY A 182 -12.61 -6.63 -5.63
C GLY A 182 -11.58 -5.50 -5.55
N GLY A 183 -11.39 -4.73 -6.62
CA GLY A 183 -10.50 -3.57 -6.63
C GLY A 183 -11.03 -2.34 -5.88
N ALA A 184 -12.33 -2.25 -5.61
CA ALA A 184 -12.86 -1.15 -4.82
C ALA A 184 -12.36 -1.28 -3.36
N PHE A 185 -11.94 -0.15 -2.79
CA PHE A 185 -11.42 -0.04 -1.42
C PHE A 185 -10.15 -0.87 -1.17
N ALA A 186 -9.37 -1.13 -2.23
CA ALA A 186 -8.19 -1.98 -2.19
C ALA A 186 -6.94 -1.30 -2.76
N THR A 187 -5.79 -1.68 -2.25
CA THR A 187 -4.49 -1.36 -2.84
C THR A 187 -3.59 -2.59 -2.86
N VAL A 188 -2.76 -2.69 -3.89
CA VAL A 188 -1.69 -3.69 -3.99
C VAL A 188 -0.41 -3.08 -3.43
N ILE A 189 0.22 -3.81 -2.50
CA ILE A 189 1.37 -3.32 -1.69
C ILE A 189 2.70 -4.01 -2.03
N GLY A 190 2.64 -5.09 -2.82
CA GLY A 190 3.81 -5.85 -3.24
C GLY A 190 3.43 -6.80 -4.37
N GLN A 191 4.33 -7.00 -5.34
CA GLN A 191 4.08 -7.84 -6.50
C GLN A 191 5.35 -8.56 -6.96
N ILE A 192 5.13 -9.69 -7.64
CA ILE A 192 6.02 -10.16 -8.70
C ILE A 192 5.23 -10.04 -9.99
N HIS A 193 5.80 -9.39 -10.99
CA HIS A 193 5.19 -9.24 -12.30
C HIS A 193 6.06 -9.94 -13.35
N ALA A 194 5.41 -10.68 -14.25
CA ALA A 194 6.07 -11.37 -15.35
C ALA A 194 6.13 -10.48 -16.62
N SER A 195 6.24 -11.07 -17.80
CA SER A 195 6.14 -10.30 -19.05
C SER A 195 4.75 -9.69 -19.26
N HIS A 196 3.68 -10.42 -18.89
CA HIS A 196 2.29 -10.01 -19.13
C HIS A 196 1.39 -10.11 -17.89
N ASN A 197 1.52 -11.19 -17.11
CA ASN A 197 0.65 -11.53 -15.98
C ASN A 197 1.41 -11.41 -14.65
N GLU A 198 0.70 -11.47 -13.52
CA GLU A 198 1.29 -11.33 -12.19
C GLU A 198 1.23 -12.62 -11.34
N PRO A 199 2.34 -13.36 -11.18
CA PRO A 199 2.39 -14.51 -10.27
C PRO A 199 2.14 -14.15 -8.80
N LEU A 200 2.27 -12.86 -8.44
CA LEU A 200 1.95 -12.38 -7.11
C LEU A 200 1.40 -10.96 -7.14
N LYS A 201 0.25 -10.76 -6.51
CA LYS A 201 -0.21 -9.45 -6.04
C LYS A 201 -0.61 -9.56 -4.56
N ILE A 202 0.09 -8.89 -3.66
CA ILE A 202 -0.29 -8.78 -2.25
C ILE A 202 -1.26 -7.61 -2.11
N VAL A 203 -2.47 -7.87 -1.65
CA VAL A 203 -3.57 -6.91 -1.60
C VAL A 203 -3.95 -6.63 -0.16
N TYR A 204 -4.14 -5.35 0.16
CA TYR A 204 -4.89 -4.91 1.32
C TYR A 204 -6.24 -4.34 0.86
N ARG A 205 -7.33 -4.76 1.49
CA ARG A 205 -8.67 -4.24 1.20
C ARG A 205 -9.46 -4.02 2.48
N LYS A 206 -10.07 -2.86 2.63
CA LYS A 206 -10.90 -2.52 3.78
C LYS A 206 -12.19 -1.87 3.34
N LEU A 207 -13.34 -2.47 3.67
CA LEU A 207 -14.62 -1.87 3.31
C LEU A 207 -14.92 -0.63 4.16
N PRO A 208 -15.66 0.36 3.61
CA PRO A 208 -16.15 1.48 4.41
C PRO A 208 -17.00 0.99 5.58
N GLY A 209 -16.76 1.54 6.77
CA GLY A 209 -17.45 1.19 8.01
C GLY A 209 -16.86 -0.01 8.78
N HIS A 210 -15.97 -0.79 8.18
CA HIS A 210 -15.18 -1.79 8.93
C HIS A 210 -14.08 -1.12 9.73
N GLU A 211 -13.68 -1.70 10.85
CA GLU A 211 -12.50 -1.34 11.60
C GLU A 211 -11.26 -2.04 11.03
N TYR A 212 -11.39 -3.31 10.66
CA TYR A 212 -10.29 -4.13 10.12
C TYR A 212 -10.37 -4.26 8.59
N GLY A 213 -9.21 -4.25 7.96
CA GLY A 213 -9.03 -4.63 6.56
C GLY A 213 -8.52 -6.06 6.44
N SER A 214 -8.67 -6.65 5.26
CA SER A 214 -8.14 -7.97 4.95
C SER A 214 -6.84 -7.85 4.15
N VAL A 215 -5.89 -8.73 4.46
CA VAL A 215 -4.69 -8.98 3.66
C VAL A 215 -4.85 -10.34 3.01
N TYR A 216 -4.67 -10.37 1.70
CA TYR A 216 -4.69 -11.59 0.90
C TYR A 216 -3.70 -11.44 -0.25
N TRP A 217 -3.35 -12.53 -0.92
CA TRP A 217 -2.55 -12.48 -2.12
C TRP A 217 -3.25 -13.16 -3.28
N ASN A 218 -3.02 -12.65 -4.48
CA ASN A 218 -3.52 -13.22 -5.72
C ASN A 218 -2.37 -13.82 -6.52
N TYR A 219 -2.59 -15.03 -7.01
CA TYR A 219 -1.86 -15.61 -8.12
C TYR A 219 -2.69 -15.42 -9.39
N GLU A 220 -2.19 -14.69 -10.38
CA GLU A 220 -2.84 -14.65 -11.70
C GLU A 220 -2.40 -15.88 -12.51
N THR A 221 -3.36 -16.66 -12.98
CA THR A 221 -3.12 -17.81 -13.85
C THR A 221 -2.42 -17.38 -15.14
N ASN A 222 -1.36 -18.07 -15.57
CA ASN A 222 -0.58 -17.65 -16.73
C ASN A 222 -1.15 -18.19 -18.06
N ALA A 223 -2.39 -17.82 -18.38
CA ALA A 223 -2.97 -18.11 -19.70
C ALA A 223 -2.33 -17.23 -20.79
N LYS A 224 -1.99 -17.83 -21.93
CA LYS A 224 -1.25 -17.17 -23.03
C LYS A 224 -1.92 -17.38 -24.38
N GLY A 225 -1.52 -16.59 -25.37
CA GLY A 225 -2.00 -16.72 -26.76
C GLY A 225 -3.53 -16.59 -26.85
N ASP A 226 -4.16 -17.50 -27.58
CA ASP A 226 -5.62 -17.51 -27.78
C ASP A 226 -6.42 -17.71 -26.48
N ASP A 227 -5.79 -18.28 -25.46
CA ASP A 227 -6.39 -18.53 -24.15
C ASP A 227 -6.24 -17.36 -23.17
N TYR A 228 -5.56 -16.27 -23.55
CA TYR A 228 -5.27 -15.13 -22.66
C TYR A 228 -6.52 -14.51 -22.00
N LYS A 229 -7.69 -14.65 -22.64
CA LYS A 229 -8.98 -14.21 -22.10
C LYS A 229 -9.46 -15.02 -20.88
N HIS A 230 -8.91 -16.21 -20.66
CA HIS A 230 -9.27 -17.11 -19.56
C HIS A 230 -8.48 -16.85 -18.27
N ARG A 231 -7.44 -16.00 -18.32
CA ARG A 231 -6.67 -15.66 -17.13
C ARG A 231 -7.57 -15.04 -16.05
N HIS A 232 -7.29 -15.36 -14.80
CA HIS A 232 -7.94 -14.77 -13.65
C HIS A 232 -7.05 -14.86 -12.41
N ASP A 233 -7.42 -14.11 -11.38
CA ASP A 233 -6.76 -14.16 -10.08
C ASP A 233 -7.36 -15.28 -9.22
N ILE A 234 -6.51 -16.10 -8.63
CA ILE A 234 -6.82 -17.02 -7.53
C ILE A 234 -6.38 -16.34 -6.23
N SER A 235 -7.35 -16.01 -5.36
CA SER A 235 -7.11 -15.29 -4.11
C SER A 235 -6.95 -16.23 -2.91
N THR A 236 -5.90 -16.02 -2.12
CA THR A 236 -5.64 -16.75 -0.87
C THR A 236 -5.60 -15.80 0.32
N ASP A 237 -6.42 -16.07 1.33
CA ASP A 237 -6.53 -15.27 2.55
C ASP A 237 -5.29 -15.39 3.44
N VAL A 238 -4.85 -14.26 4.02
CA VAL A 238 -3.76 -14.21 5.01
C VAL A 238 -4.30 -13.81 6.38
N PHE A 239 -4.90 -12.62 6.46
CA PHE A 239 -5.55 -12.08 7.65
C PHE A 239 -6.88 -11.47 7.24
N GLY A 240 -7.99 -11.84 7.89
CA GLY A 240 -9.32 -11.49 7.41
C GLY A 240 -9.75 -12.36 6.23
N GLN A 241 -10.57 -11.79 5.34
CA GLN A 241 -11.20 -12.54 4.26
C GLN A 241 -11.27 -11.71 2.97
N ASN A 242 -10.88 -12.31 1.84
CA ASN A 242 -11.11 -11.72 0.53
C ASN A 242 -12.62 -11.80 0.17
N GLY A 243 -13.02 -11.17 -0.94
CA GLY A 243 -14.39 -11.35 -1.42
C GLY A 243 -15.50 -10.68 -0.59
N LEU A 244 -15.17 -9.95 0.48
CA LEU A 244 -16.17 -9.21 1.28
C LEU A 244 -16.99 -8.22 0.42
N ARG A 245 -18.26 -8.02 0.81
CA ARG A 245 -19.26 -7.21 0.11
C ARG A 245 -19.97 -6.27 1.09
N LYS A 246 -20.84 -5.41 0.57
CA LYS A 246 -21.66 -4.53 1.41
C LYS A 246 -22.50 -5.37 2.38
N GLY A 247 -22.40 -5.06 3.67
CA GLY A 247 -23.10 -5.79 4.74
C GLY A 247 -22.37 -7.03 5.27
N SER A 248 -21.21 -7.39 4.70
CA SER A 248 -20.32 -8.38 5.33
C SER A 248 -19.90 -7.93 6.73
N THR A 249 -19.71 -8.90 7.61
CA THR A 249 -19.16 -8.68 8.96
C THR A 249 -17.73 -8.16 8.89
N ASP A 250 -17.33 -7.39 9.90
CA ASP A 250 -15.96 -6.91 10.06
C ASP A 250 -14.99 -8.10 10.24
N PRO A 251 -13.91 -8.23 9.45
CA PRO A 251 -12.94 -9.30 9.58
C PRO A 251 -12.00 -9.05 10.77
N VAL A 252 -12.45 -9.39 11.99
CA VAL A 252 -11.77 -9.04 13.26
C VAL A 252 -10.35 -9.59 13.42
N ASP A 253 -9.97 -10.62 12.67
CA ASP A 253 -8.60 -11.16 12.60
C ASP A 253 -7.71 -10.41 11.58
N GLY A 254 -8.28 -9.47 10.84
CA GLY A 254 -7.62 -8.61 9.85
C GLY A 254 -6.66 -7.57 10.43
N ILE A 255 -6.29 -6.58 9.61
CA ILE A 255 -5.30 -5.54 9.89
C ILE A 255 -5.96 -4.15 9.80
N LYS A 256 -5.85 -3.33 10.85
CA LYS A 256 -6.38 -1.96 10.85
C LYS A 256 -5.57 -1.03 9.94
N LEU A 257 -6.15 0.09 9.53
CA LEU A 257 -5.36 1.16 8.92
C LEU A 257 -4.33 1.68 9.94
N GLY A 258 -3.11 1.93 9.49
CA GLY A 258 -1.98 2.33 10.34
C GLY A 258 -1.36 1.19 11.18
N GLU A 259 -1.95 -0.01 11.21
CA GLU A 259 -1.37 -1.15 11.90
C GLU A 259 -0.18 -1.70 11.11
N ILE A 260 0.98 -1.85 11.78
CA ILE A 260 2.21 -2.33 11.15
C ILE A 260 2.17 -3.86 11.02
N PHE A 261 2.44 -4.33 9.82
CA PHE A 261 2.66 -5.75 9.51
C PHE A 261 3.83 -5.89 8.53
N SER A 262 4.24 -7.13 8.28
CA SER A 262 5.34 -7.43 7.36
C SER A 262 4.93 -8.52 6.37
N TYR A 263 5.52 -8.46 5.17
CA TYR A 263 5.55 -9.57 4.23
C TYR A 263 6.98 -9.87 3.82
N ASP A 264 7.21 -11.11 3.42
CA ASP A 264 8.47 -11.65 2.93
C ASP A 264 8.15 -12.54 1.73
N VAL A 265 8.77 -12.25 0.59
CA VAL A 265 8.60 -12.96 -0.67
C VAL A 265 9.96 -13.48 -1.09
N ASN A 266 10.18 -14.78 -0.95
CA ASN A 266 11.42 -15.45 -1.33
C ASN A 266 11.15 -16.45 -2.46
N VAL A 267 11.76 -16.24 -3.62
CA VAL A 267 11.71 -17.19 -4.73
C VAL A 267 13.00 -17.99 -4.73
N GLU A 268 12.92 -19.26 -4.37
CA GLU A 268 14.03 -20.21 -4.29
C GLU A 268 13.73 -21.44 -5.15
N GLY A 269 14.63 -21.75 -6.09
CA GLY A 269 14.33 -22.75 -7.12
C GLY A 269 13.15 -22.30 -7.98
N ASP A 270 12.10 -23.11 -7.99
CA ASP A 270 10.83 -22.82 -8.68
C ASP A 270 9.72 -22.38 -7.73
N ILE A 271 9.99 -22.37 -6.43
CA ILE A 271 9.00 -22.14 -5.39
C ILE A 271 9.05 -20.69 -4.93
N MET A 272 7.89 -20.03 -4.93
CA MET A 272 7.70 -18.78 -4.23
C MET A 272 7.20 -19.07 -2.82
N HIS A 273 8.04 -18.75 -1.84
CA HIS A 273 7.73 -18.78 -0.41
C HIS A 273 7.24 -17.41 0.04
N LEU A 274 6.04 -17.37 0.61
CA LEU A 274 5.44 -16.18 1.19
C LEU A 274 5.37 -16.32 2.70
N THR A 275 5.84 -15.33 3.43
CA THR A 275 5.62 -15.22 4.87
C THR A 275 4.99 -13.87 5.20
N PHE A 276 3.90 -13.89 5.96
CA PHE A 276 3.25 -12.69 6.47
C PHE A 276 3.27 -12.67 7.99
N VAL A 277 3.52 -11.49 8.57
CA VAL A 277 3.67 -11.30 10.00
C VAL A 277 2.80 -10.15 10.49
N LYS A 278 1.84 -10.44 11.35
CA LYS A 278 1.06 -9.44 12.10
C LYS A 278 1.75 -9.18 13.44
N ASN A 279 1.73 -7.93 13.92
CA ASN A 279 2.41 -7.47 15.13
C ASN A 279 3.92 -7.82 15.19
N PRO A 280 4.72 -7.45 14.17
CA PRO A 280 6.14 -7.82 14.11
C PRO A 280 6.94 -7.24 15.30
N GLY A 281 7.79 -8.09 15.88
CA GLY A 281 8.65 -7.73 17.02
C GLY A 281 7.94 -7.64 18.36
N THR A 282 6.72 -8.18 18.48
CA THR A 282 5.94 -8.22 19.72
C THR A 282 5.76 -9.66 20.22
N ALA A 283 5.28 -9.83 21.46
CA ALA A 283 4.98 -11.14 22.04
C ALA A 283 3.74 -11.80 21.42
N ASN A 284 2.79 -11.03 20.87
CA ASN A 284 1.58 -11.50 20.21
C ASN A 284 1.71 -11.53 18.67
N LYS A 285 2.93 -11.74 18.18
CA LYS A 285 3.23 -11.94 16.76
C LYS A 285 2.45 -13.13 16.20
N GLU A 286 1.78 -12.93 15.08
CA GLU A 286 1.17 -14.01 14.30
C GLU A 286 1.89 -14.18 12.97
N VAL A 287 2.10 -15.43 12.54
CA VAL A 287 2.77 -15.76 11.28
C VAL A 287 1.85 -16.62 10.42
N ARG A 288 1.81 -16.33 9.12
CA ARG A 288 1.16 -17.15 8.08
C ARG A 288 2.17 -17.39 6.97
N LYS A 289 2.21 -18.61 6.44
CA LYS A 289 3.15 -19.01 5.39
C LYS A 289 2.42 -19.73 4.27
N PHE A 290 2.90 -19.52 3.05
CA PHE A 290 2.36 -20.12 1.84
C PHE A 290 3.49 -20.45 0.90
N ASP A 291 3.36 -21.55 0.17
CA ASP A 291 4.30 -21.94 -0.86
C ASP A 291 3.51 -22.19 -2.15
N ILE A 292 4.04 -21.72 -3.28
CA ILE A 292 3.49 -21.99 -4.60
C ILE A 292 4.60 -22.29 -5.59
N ASP A 293 4.45 -23.39 -6.31
CA ASP A 293 5.34 -23.77 -7.41
C ASP A 293 4.98 -22.93 -8.64
N LEU A 294 5.87 -21.99 -8.98
CA LEU A 294 5.67 -21.09 -10.10
C LEU A 294 5.88 -21.79 -11.45
N ALA A 295 6.61 -22.90 -11.52
CA ALA A 295 6.85 -23.60 -12.78
C ALA A 295 5.67 -24.45 -13.21
N LYS A 296 4.97 -25.08 -12.25
CA LYS A 296 4.00 -26.15 -12.50
C LYS A 296 2.76 -25.74 -13.29
N GLY A 297 2.27 -24.52 -13.08
CA GLY A 297 0.95 -24.12 -13.60
C GLY A 297 -0.18 -24.99 -13.04
N HIS A 298 -1.32 -25.00 -13.75
CA HIS A 298 -2.53 -25.74 -13.39
C HIS A 298 -2.97 -25.58 -11.93
N VAL A 299 -2.74 -24.41 -11.34
CA VAL A 299 -3.13 -24.10 -9.97
C VAL A 299 -4.64 -24.24 -9.84
N ASP A 300 -5.10 -24.91 -8.78
CA ASP A 300 -6.49 -25.29 -8.54
C ASP A 300 -7.19 -26.01 -9.72
N GLY A 301 -6.41 -26.69 -10.57
CA GLY A 301 -6.91 -27.43 -11.71
C GLY A 301 -7.24 -26.58 -12.94
N ASP A 302 -6.80 -25.32 -12.99
CA ASP A 302 -7.00 -24.49 -14.17
C ASP A 302 -6.20 -25.00 -15.37
N GLN A 303 -6.89 -25.54 -16.37
CA GLN A 303 -6.26 -26.06 -17.59
C GLN A 303 -5.54 -24.99 -18.44
N TYR A 304 -5.86 -23.71 -18.27
CA TYR A 304 -5.27 -22.61 -19.04
C TYR A 304 -4.01 -22.04 -18.37
N ASP A 305 -3.80 -22.32 -17.09
CA ASP A 305 -2.61 -21.86 -16.38
C ASP A 305 -1.37 -22.65 -16.80
N GLN A 306 -0.48 -22.00 -17.55
CA GLN A 306 0.76 -22.62 -18.05
C GLN A 306 1.94 -22.50 -17.07
N GLY A 307 1.75 -21.87 -15.90
CA GLY A 307 2.85 -21.53 -14.99
C GLY A 307 3.82 -20.52 -15.61
N TYR A 308 4.84 -20.14 -14.85
CA TYR A 308 5.76 -19.04 -15.13
C TYR A 308 7.19 -19.49 -15.48
N ALA A 309 7.42 -20.79 -15.72
CA ALA A 309 8.74 -21.30 -16.10
C ALA A 309 9.34 -20.65 -17.36
N ASN A 310 8.51 -20.11 -18.25
CA ASN A 310 8.95 -19.49 -19.51
C ASN A 310 8.82 -17.96 -19.49
N ASP A 311 8.87 -17.34 -18.32
CA ASP A 311 8.77 -15.90 -18.14
C ASP A 311 9.97 -15.32 -17.39
N TYR A 312 10.25 -14.05 -17.65
CA TYR A 312 11.08 -13.23 -16.79
C TYR A 312 10.21 -12.51 -15.77
N LEU A 313 10.76 -12.27 -14.59
CA LEU A 313 10.07 -11.75 -13.43
C LEU A 313 10.78 -10.51 -12.88
N TYR A 314 10.04 -9.64 -12.22
CA TYR A 314 10.59 -8.54 -11.45
C TYR A 314 9.68 -8.18 -10.28
N PHE A 315 10.30 -7.77 -9.18
CA PHE A 315 9.58 -7.31 -7.99
C PHE A 315 9.04 -5.88 -8.17
N LYS A 316 7.94 -5.61 -7.47
CA LYS A 316 7.38 -4.27 -7.30
C LYS A 316 6.89 -4.08 -5.87
N ALA A 317 7.03 -2.87 -5.33
CA ALA A 317 6.56 -2.52 -3.99
C ALA A 317 6.14 -1.05 -3.93
N GLY A 318 5.13 -0.74 -3.13
CA GLY A 318 4.61 0.62 -2.98
C GLY A 318 3.10 0.60 -2.86
N ASN A 319 2.44 1.48 -3.62
CA ASN A 319 0.99 1.63 -3.63
C ASN A 319 0.46 1.61 -5.05
N TYR A 320 -0.09 0.45 -5.44
CA TYR A 320 -0.83 0.29 -6.68
C TYR A 320 -2.34 0.29 -6.36
N ASN A 321 -2.95 1.47 -6.45
CA ASN A 321 -4.35 1.68 -6.08
C ASN A 321 -5.29 0.94 -7.03
N GLN A 322 -6.07 -0.01 -6.50
CA GLN A 322 -6.98 -0.83 -7.30
C GLN A 322 -8.34 -0.15 -7.52
N CYS A 323 -8.61 0.94 -6.79
CA CYS A 323 -9.82 1.72 -6.90
C CYS A 323 -9.67 2.76 -8.03
N ASN A 324 -10.37 2.54 -9.14
CA ASN A 324 -10.44 3.45 -10.28
C ASN A 324 -11.86 3.91 -10.61
N THR A 325 -11.97 4.98 -11.41
CA THR A 325 -13.26 5.54 -11.85
C THR A 325 -13.99 4.74 -12.93
N GLY A 326 -13.32 3.73 -13.50
CA GLY A 326 -13.87 2.85 -14.52
C GLY A 326 -14.52 1.61 -13.92
N SER A 327 -13.76 0.52 -13.83
CA SER A 327 -14.27 -0.81 -13.49
C SER A 327 -14.83 -0.92 -12.08
N THR A 328 -14.23 -0.20 -11.13
CA THR A 328 -14.62 -0.18 -9.71
C THR A 328 -15.56 0.96 -9.35
N LYS A 329 -15.80 1.91 -10.27
CA LYS A 329 -16.69 3.07 -10.09
C LYS A 329 -16.36 3.93 -8.86
N CYS A 330 -15.09 3.98 -8.45
CA CYS A 330 -14.67 4.86 -7.37
C CYS A 330 -14.79 6.32 -7.84
N SER A 331 -15.10 7.24 -6.95
CA SER A 331 -15.11 8.66 -7.29
C SER A 331 -13.67 9.18 -7.42
N ASN A 332 -13.53 10.39 -7.95
CA ASN A 332 -12.25 11.10 -8.02
C ASN A 332 -12.46 12.56 -7.64
N ASN A 333 -12.99 12.77 -6.44
CA ASN A 333 -13.29 14.08 -5.87
C ASN A 333 -12.10 14.69 -5.11
N GLY A 334 -10.95 14.00 -5.11
CA GLY A 334 -9.70 14.45 -4.49
C GLY A 334 -9.38 13.74 -3.18
N ILE A 335 -8.17 14.02 -2.66
CA ILE A 335 -7.62 13.40 -1.45
C ILE A 335 -8.49 13.72 -0.22
N GLU A 336 -8.96 14.96 -0.10
CA GLU A 336 -9.82 15.41 1.01
C GLU A 336 -11.14 14.62 1.08
N ALA A 337 -11.65 14.16 -0.05
CA ALA A 337 -12.85 13.33 -0.13
C ALA A 337 -12.57 11.83 0.17
N GLY A 338 -11.32 11.45 0.39
CA GLY A 338 -10.90 10.07 0.62
C GLY A 338 -10.71 9.25 -0.65
N ASP A 339 -10.61 9.86 -1.84
CA ASP A 339 -10.49 9.16 -3.13
C ASP A 339 -9.03 8.85 -3.51
N TYR A 340 -8.34 8.14 -2.63
CA TYR A 340 -6.93 7.74 -2.80
C TYR A 340 -6.61 6.50 -1.97
N ALA A 341 -5.42 5.96 -2.14
CA ALA A 341 -4.78 5.03 -1.21
C ALA A 341 -3.45 5.60 -0.74
N LYS A 342 -2.99 5.21 0.45
CA LYS A 342 -1.69 5.61 1.03
C LYS A 342 -1.07 4.47 1.84
N VAL A 343 0.22 4.23 1.65
CA VAL A 343 0.98 3.15 2.27
C VAL A 343 2.32 3.69 2.75
N SER A 344 2.72 3.35 3.98
CA SER A 344 3.97 3.77 4.60
C SER A 344 4.88 2.58 4.84
N PHE A 345 6.07 2.59 4.25
CA PHE A 345 7.08 1.54 4.42
C PHE A 345 8.12 1.96 5.47
N TYR A 346 8.35 1.09 6.44
CA TYR A 346 9.36 1.25 7.49
C TYR A 346 10.62 0.41 7.23
N LYS A 347 10.47 -0.68 6.46
CA LYS A 347 11.57 -1.47 5.91
C LYS A 347 11.21 -1.92 4.51
N LEU A 348 12.17 -1.89 3.60
CA LEU A 348 12.10 -2.52 2.29
C LEU A 348 13.50 -3.02 1.94
N ASN A 349 13.63 -4.31 1.68
CA ASN A 349 14.89 -4.91 1.25
C ASN A 349 14.64 -5.71 -0.04
N LEU A 350 15.61 -5.66 -0.94
CA LEU A 350 15.68 -6.48 -2.14
C LEU A 350 17.06 -7.13 -2.21
N ASP A 351 17.10 -8.46 -2.16
CA ASP A 351 18.31 -9.26 -2.31
C ASP A 351 18.22 -10.10 -3.60
N GLN A 352 19.01 -9.67 -4.61
CA GLN A 352 19.06 -10.22 -5.97
C GLN A 352 20.40 -9.92 -6.65
#